data_AF-A0A7S2HXY5-F1
#
_entry.id   AF-A0A7S2HXY5-F1
#
_cell.length_a   1.000
_cell.length_b   1.000
_cell.length_c   1.000
_cell.angle_alpha   90.00
_cell.angle_beta   90.00
_cell.angle_gamma   90.00
#
_symmetry.space_group_name_H-M   'P 1'
#
loop_
_entity.id
_entity.type
_entity.pdbx_description
1 polymer ?
#
loop_
_entity_poly.entity_id
_entity_poly.type
_entity_poly.pdbx_seq_one_letter_code
_entity_poly.pdbx_strand_id
1 'polypeptide(L)'
;SLEMVVDTLNAKAAVFAVEEYFEQTKRERLPLLITAVIADSGKIPSGQSLEAFLISIKHAKPLSVGITGSLGISELKGAARVLAASCPSWCHVSGGAGDSADALAAGLADLASGQQINFAGACGATVAHAKAIAGKVQGSAPRGLPVLPR
;
A
#
# COMPACT_ATOMS: atom_id res chain seq x y z
N SER A 1 10.50 6.00 -0.13
CA SER A 1 9.52 4.90 0.02
C SER A 1 10.23 3.58 -0.12
N LEU A 2 9.70 2.52 0.50
CA LEU A 2 10.12 1.14 0.30
C LEU A 2 9.04 0.48 -0.56
N GLU A 3 9.32 0.34 -1.85
CA GLU A 3 8.38 -0.20 -2.82
C GLU A 3 8.71 -1.66 -3.13
N MET A 4 7.73 -2.39 -3.66
CA MET A 4 7.91 -3.76 -4.17
C MET A 4 8.49 -4.72 -3.13
N VAL A 5 8.02 -4.63 -1.87
CA VAL A 5 8.46 -5.51 -0.80
C VAL A 5 7.90 -6.92 -1.01
N VAL A 6 8.78 -7.86 -1.34
CA VAL A 6 8.44 -9.28 -1.54
C VAL A 6 8.82 -10.17 -0.34
N ASP A 7 9.58 -9.62 0.61
CA ASP A 7 10.04 -10.32 1.80
C ASP A 7 10.24 -9.36 2.99
N THR A 8 9.90 -9.82 4.18
CA THR A 8 9.89 -9.03 5.42
C THR A 8 11.27 -8.81 6.02
N LEU A 9 12.21 -9.75 5.84
CA LEU A 9 13.59 -9.57 6.30
C LEU A 9 14.24 -8.42 5.54
N ASN A 10 14.07 -8.39 4.21
CA ASN A 10 14.57 -7.30 3.38
C ASN A 10 13.90 -5.97 3.73
N ALA A 11 12.60 -5.97 4.03
CA ALA A 11 11.90 -4.78 4.49
C ALA A 11 12.47 -4.24 5.80
N LYS A 12 12.73 -5.12 6.78
CA LYS A 12 13.32 -4.74 8.08
C LYS A 12 14.75 -4.22 7.94
N ALA A 13 15.55 -4.83 7.07
CA ALA A 13 16.90 -4.35 6.78
C ALA A 13 16.86 -2.94 6.17
N ALA A 14 15.94 -2.68 5.24
CA ALA A 14 15.76 -1.34 4.67
C ALA A 14 15.26 -0.32 5.70
N VAL A 15 14.32 -0.71 6.57
CA VAL A 15 13.87 0.14 7.69
C VAL A 15 15.05 0.47 8.61
N PHE A 16 15.86 -0.52 8.99
CA PHE A 16 17.04 -0.31 9.84
C PHE A 16 17.99 0.71 9.21
N ALA A 17 18.34 0.55 7.93
CA ALA A 17 19.23 1.46 7.23
C ALA A 17 18.66 2.89 7.15
N VAL A 18 17.34 3.04 6.98
CA VAL A 18 16.67 4.35 7.01
C VAL A 18 16.77 5.00 8.38
N GLU A 19 16.48 4.27 9.45
CA GLU A 19 16.59 4.80 10.82
C GLU A 19 18.04 5.18 11.15
N GLU A 20 19.00 4.32 10.80
CA GLU A 20 20.42 4.56 11.01
C GLU A 20 20.90 5.82 10.28
N TYR A 21 20.47 6.03 9.03
CA TYR A 21 20.80 7.25 8.27
C TYR A 21 20.34 8.52 8.99
N PHE A 22 19.09 8.57 9.46
CA PHE A 22 18.57 9.75 10.14
C PHE A 22 19.23 9.95 11.52
N GLU A 23 19.51 8.87 12.25
CA GLU A 23 20.21 8.92 13.52
C GLU A 23 21.65 9.43 13.39
N GLN A 24 22.39 8.94 12.40
CA GLN A 24 23.78 9.33 12.16
C GLN A 24 23.91 10.76 11.63
N THR A 25 23.05 11.14 10.69
CA THR A 25 23.09 12.48 10.08
C THR A 25 22.45 13.57 10.95
N LYS A 26 21.80 13.19 12.06
CA LYS A 26 21.04 14.08 12.95
C LYS A 26 19.96 14.89 12.21
N ARG A 27 19.44 14.33 11.12
CA ARG A 27 18.36 14.92 10.32
C ARG A 27 17.01 14.51 10.88
N GLU A 28 16.01 15.36 10.64
CA GLU A 28 14.62 15.01 10.95
C GLU A 28 14.19 13.79 10.15
N ARG A 29 13.53 12.85 10.83
CA ARG A 29 13.02 11.62 10.23
C ARG A 29 11.87 11.93 9.28
N LEU A 30 12.06 11.63 8.00
CA LEU A 30 11.00 11.78 7.01
C LEU A 30 9.95 10.66 7.11
N PRO A 31 8.69 10.93 6.69
CA PRO A 31 7.65 9.91 6.66
C PRO A 31 8.01 8.73 5.75
N LEU A 32 7.73 7.51 6.23
CA LEU A 32 8.02 6.28 5.50
C LEU A 32 6.74 5.72 4.87
N LEU A 33 6.79 5.43 3.57
CA LEU A 33 5.75 4.70 2.85
C LEU A 33 6.30 3.32 2.51
N ILE A 34 5.51 2.27 2.78
CA ILE A 34 5.90 0.87 2.53
C ILE A 34 4.85 0.21 1.65
N THR A 35 5.24 -0.37 0.52
CA THR A 35 4.34 -1.09 -0.40
C THR A 35 4.77 -2.54 -0.52
N ALA A 36 3.87 -3.45 -0.14
CA ALA A 36 4.09 -4.88 -0.23
C ALA A 36 3.52 -5.47 -1.52
N VAL A 37 4.21 -6.46 -2.07
CA VAL A 37 3.69 -7.24 -3.20
C VAL A 37 2.78 -8.32 -2.66
N ILE A 38 1.61 -8.48 -3.27
CA ILE A 38 0.68 -9.59 -3.04
C ILE A 38 0.83 -10.57 -4.20
N ALA A 39 1.22 -11.80 -3.88
CA ALA A 39 1.30 -12.91 -4.83
C ALA A 39 -0.09 -13.52 -5.07
N ASP A 40 -0.19 -14.40 -6.06
CA ASP A 40 -1.43 -15.10 -6.44
C ASP A 40 -2.05 -15.93 -5.29
N SER A 41 -1.24 -16.28 -4.30
CA SER A 41 -1.70 -16.95 -3.07
C SER A 41 -2.44 -16.02 -2.10
N GLY A 42 -2.50 -14.71 -2.37
CA GLY A 42 -3.03 -13.69 -1.47
C GLY A 42 -2.08 -13.31 -0.33
N LYS A 43 -0.83 -13.80 -0.37
CA LYS A 43 0.20 -13.58 0.65
C LYS A 43 1.37 -12.76 0.10
N ILE A 44 2.24 -12.32 0.99
CA ILE A 44 3.57 -11.84 0.60
C ILE A 44 4.31 -13.00 -0.10
N PRO A 45 5.09 -12.76 -1.17
CA PRO A 45 5.83 -13.82 -1.88
C PRO A 45 6.69 -14.72 -0.98
N SER A 46 7.21 -14.21 0.14
CA SER A 46 7.91 -14.99 1.17
C SER A 46 7.02 -15.95 1.98
N GLY A 47 5.71 -16.02 1.69
CA GLY A 47 4.73 -16.91 2.31
C GLY A 47 4.04 -16.34 3.55
N GLN A 48 4.36 -15.11 3.96
CA GLN A 48 3.77 -14.46 5.12
C GLN A 48 2.38 -13.88 4.81
N SER A 49 1.43 -13.98 5.76
CA SER A 49 0.15 -13.28 5.62
C SER A 49 0.33 -11.76 5.69
N LEU A 50 -0.61 -11.01 5.14
CA LEU A 50 -0.54 -9.55 5.15
C LEU A 50 -0.60 -8.98 6.58
N GLU A 51 -1.39 -9.57 7.47
CA GLU A 51 -1.48 -9.17 8.87
C GLU A 51 -0.15 -9.41 9.60
N ALA A 52 0.46 -10.57 9.38
CA ALA A 52 1.76 -10.88 9.97
C ALA A 52 2.84 -9.93 9.44
N PHE A 53 2.78 -9.55 8.16
CA PHE A 53 3.65 -8.52 7.59
C PHE A 53 3.46 -7.17 8.29
N LEU A 54 2.21 -6.69 8.42
CA LEU A 54 1.87 -5.43 9.09
C LEU A 54 2.38 -5.38 10.54
N ILE A 55 2.22 -6.47 11.29
CA ILE A 55 2.77 -6.60 12.65
C ILE A 55 4.29 -6.52 12.62
N SER A 56 4.92 -7.22 11.67
CA SER A 56 6.38 -7.30 11.55
C SER A 56 7.02 -5.94 11.27
N ILE A 57 6.36 -5.08 10.50
CA ILE A 57 6.86 -3.74 10.14
C ILE A 57 6.34 -2.61 11.03
N LYS A 58 5.50 -2.90 12.04
CA LYS A 58 4.88 -1.88 12.91
C LYS A 58 5.90 -0.93 13.56
N HIS A 59 7.07 -1.44 13.93
CA HIS A 59 8.17 -0.68 14.51
C HIS A 59 8.69 0.44 13.59
N ALA A 60 8.50 0.32 12.27
CA ALA A 60 8.90 1.31 11.28
C ALA A 60 8.00 2.56 11.26
N LYS A 61 6.90 2.58 12.03
CA LYS A 61 5.94 3.71 12.10
C LYS A 61 5.64 4.32 10.71
N PRO A 62 5.19 3.51 9.73
CA PRO A 62 4.95 4.01 8.39
C PRO A 62 3.81 5.03 8.40
N LEU A 63 3.94 6.09 7.59
CA LEU A 63 2.86 7.01 7.29
C LEU A 63 1.76 6.28 6.53
N SER A 64 2.13 5.49 5.52
CA SER A 64 1.23 4.63 4.80
C SER A 64 1.81 3.24 4.54
N VAL A 65 0.92 2.25 4.54
CA VAL A 65 1.21 0.91 4.05
C VAL A 65 0.28 0.61 2.90
N GLY A 66 0.83 0.06 1.82
CA GLY A 66 0.04 -0.30 0.67
C GLY A 66 0.40 -1.64 0.10
N ILE A 67 -0.39 -2.00 -0.89
CA ILE A 67 -0.22 -3.24 -1.64
C ILE A 67 -0.16 -2.96 -3.13
N THR A 68 0.61 -3.79 -3.81
CA THR A 68 0.70 -3.89 -5.27
C THR A 68 0.75 -5.36 -5.65
N GLY A 69 0.54 -5.69 -6.91
CA GLY A 69 0.60 -7.07 -7.40
C GLY A 69 0.86 -7.11 -8.89
N SER A 70 1.31 -8.27 -9.37
CA SER A 70 1.35 -8.60 -10.80
C SER A 70 -0.02 -8.90 -11.39
N LEU A 71 -1.00 -9.17 -10.52
CA LEU A 71 -2.39 -9.42 -10.86
C LEU A 71 -3.18 -8.12 -11.02
N GLY A 72 -4.34 -8.21 -11.66
CA GLY A 72 -5.25 -7.08 -11.86
C GLY A 72 -5.83 -6.56 -10.54
N ILE A 73 -6.56 -5.44 -10.66
CA ILE A 73 -7.20 -4.78 -9.52
C ILE A 73 -8.22 -5.69 -8.81
N SER A 74 -8.82 -6.64 -9.53
CA SER A 74 -9.81 -7.57 -9.00
C SER A 74 -9.23 -8.45 -7.89
N GLU A 75 -8.03 -8.99 -8.13
CA GLU A 75 -7.33 -9.87 -7.20
C GLU A 75 -6.82 -9.12 -5.97
N LEU A 76 -6.49 -7.83 -6.12
CA LEU A 76 -6.06 -6.99 -5.00
C LEU A 76 -7.21 -6.61 -4.05
N LYS A 77 -8.49 -6.68 -4.46
CA LYS A 77 -9.63 -6.29 -3.61
C LYS A 77 -9.69 -7.07 -2.30
N GLY A 78 -9.35 -8.36 -2.33
CA GLY A 78 -9.30 -9.21 -1.12
C GLY A 78 -8.24 -8.73 -0.12
N ALA A 79 -7.01 -8.56 -0.60
CA ALA A 79 -5.91 -8.04 0.21
C ALA A 79 -6.15 -6.60 0.68
N ALA A 80 -6.82 -5.76 -0.11
CA ALA A 80 -7.17 -4.39 0.28
C ALA A 80 -8.16 -4.35 1.45
N ARG A 81 -9.09 -5.31 1.56
CA ARG A 81 -9.98 -5.46 2.72
C ARG A 81 -9.19 -5.80 3.98
N VAL A 82 -8.27 -6.75 3.89
CA VAL A 82 -7.39 -7.13 5.00
C VAL A 82 -6.51 -5.95 5.41
N LEU A 83 -5.90 -5.27 4.45
CA LEU A 83 -5.09 -4.07 4.68
C LEU A 83 -5.88 -3.00 5.45
N ALA A 84 -7.07 -2.65 4.98
CA ALA A 84 -7.92 -1.65 5.62
C ALA A 84 -8.34 -2.09 7.04
N ALA A 85 -8.64 -3.36 7.26
CA ALA A 85 -9.04 -3.85 8.57
C ALA A 85 -7.89 -3.86 9.59
N SER A 86 -6.66 -4.17 9.15
CA SER A 86 -5.55 -4.45 10.05
C SER A 86 -4.49 -3.34 10.14
N CYS A 87 -4.45 -2.40 9.19
CA CYS A 87 -3.42 -1.37 9.15
C CYS A 87 -3.79 -0.16 10.02
N PRO A 88 -2.95 0.23 11.01
CA PRO A 88 -3.16 1.43 11.81
C PRO A 88 -2.77 2.73 11.08
N SER A 89 -2.06 2.62 9.96
CA SER A 89 -1.57 3.74 9.14
C SER A 89 -2.52 4.01 7.97
N TRP A 90 -2.17 5.00 7.14
CA TRP A 90 -2.91 5.27 5.92
C TRP A 90 -2.72 4.10 4.95
N CYS A 91 -3.72 3.78 4.15
CA CYS A 91 -3.67 2.64 3.23
C CYS A 91 -3.56 3.09 1.77
N HIS A 92 -2.79 2.38 0.95
CA HIS A 92 -2.75 2.63 -0.48
C HIS A 92 -2.76 1.36 -1.33
N VAL A 93 -3.28 1.48 -2.54
CA VAL A 93 -3.27 0.40 -3.53
C VAL A 93 -2.71 0.95 -4.84
N SER A 94 -1.72 0.24 -5.38
CA SER A 94 -1.16 0.50 -6.70
C SER A 94 -1.43 -0.72 -7.57
N GLY A 95 -2.31 -0.61 -8.57
CA GLY A 95 -2.60 -1.73 -9.47
C GLY A 95 -1.55 -1.88 -10.57
N GLY A 96 -1.46 -3.07 -11.16
CA GLY A 96 -0.59 -3.30 -12.31
C GLY A 96 -1.11 -2.63 -13.59
N ALA A 97 -0.22 -2.20 -14.47
CA ALA A 97 -0.57 -1.64 -15.79
C ALA A 97 -1.08 -2.67 -16.82
N GLY A 98 -1.30 -3.92 -16.42
CA GLY A 98 -1.91 -4.95 -17.26
C GLY A 98 -3.40 -4.73 -17.48
N ASP A 99 -4.08 -4.05 -16.55
CA ASP A 99 -5.48 -3.65 -16.68
C ASP A 99 -5.63 -2.45 -17.63
N SER A 100 -6.81 -2.32 -18.26
CA SER A 100 -7.14 -1.07 -18.94
C SER A 100 -7.27 0.09 -17.94
N ALA A 101 -7.00 1.31 -18.38
CA ALA A 101 -7.12 2.50 -17.53
C ALA A 101 -8.49 2.64 -16.86
N ASP A 102 -9.57 2.28 -17.57
CA ASP A 102 -10.92 2.34 -17.02
C ASP A 102 -11.18 1.25 -15.98
N ALA A 103 -10.74 0.01 -16.24
CA ALA A 103 -10.91 -1.11 -15.32
C ALA A 103 -10.15 -0.89 -14.01
N LEU A 104 -8.89 -0.46 -14.11
CA LEU A 104 -8.08 -0.14 -12.94
C LEU A 104 -8.69 1.02 -12.13
N ALA A 105 -9.08 2.10 -12.81
CA ALA A 105 -9.69 3.24 -12.16
C ALA A 105 -11.02 2.88 -11.47
N ALA A 106 -11.85 2.04 -12.10
CA ALA A 106 -13.11 1.58 -11.53
C ALA A 106 -12.86 0.76 -10.25
N GLY A 107 -11.93 -0.20 -10.31
CA GLY A 107 -11.60 -1.01 -9.14
C GLY A 107 -11.02 -0.20 -7.98
N LEU A 108 -10.17 0.80 -8.26
CA LEU A 108 -9.65 1.72 -7.24
C LEU A 108 -10.73 2.64 -6.68
N ALA A 109 -11.67 3.11 -7.51
CA ALA A 109 -12.81 3.92 -7.07
C ALA A 109 -13.77 3.13 -6.17
N ASP A 110 -13.96 1.84 -6.43
CA ASP A 110 -14.73 0.95 -5.53
C ASP A 110 -14.07 0.90 -4.14
N LEU A 111 -12.75 0.71 -4.09
CA LEU A 111 -12.00 0.66 -2.83
C LEU A 111 -12.04 2.01 -2.09
N ALA A 112 -11.94 3.12 -2.81
CA ALA A 112 -12.03 4.46 -2.25
C ALA A 112 -13.43 4.74 -1.69
N SER A 113 -14.48 4.38 -2.44
CA SER A 113 -15.88 4.55 -2.02
C SER A 113 -16.23 3.67 -0.81
N GLY A 114 -15.61 2.49 -0.69
CA GLY A 114 -15.68 1.63 0.48
C GLY A 114 -14.79 2.08 1.66
N GLN A 115 -14.17 3.26 1.59
CA GLN A 115 -13.25 3.79 2.62
C GLN A 115 -12.12 2.82 2.99
N GLN A 116 -11.62 2.08 2.01
CA GLN A 116 -10.56 1.08 2.23
C GLN A 116 -9.16 1.64 1.99
N ILE A 117 -9.04 2.73 1.23
CA ILE A 117 -7.77 3.33 0.84
C ILE A 117 -7.78 4.85 1.05
N ASN A 118 -6.58 5.41 1.19
CA ASN A 118 -6.29 6.83 1.25
C ASN A 118 -5.60 7.32 -0.03
N PHE A 119 -4.76 6.47 -0.64
CA PHE A 119 -4.08 6.77 -1.89
C PHE A 119 -4.29 5.67 -2.94
N ALA A 120 -4.36 6.07 -4.20
CA ALA A 120 -4.57 5.19 -5.35
C ALA A 120 -3.52 5.48 -6.43
N GLY A 121 -2.99 4.45 -7.06
CA GLY A 121 -1.98 4.58 -8.10
C GLY A 121 -1.92 3.38 -9.03
N ALA A 122 -0.93 3.39 -9.91
CA ALA A 122 -0.63 2.26 -10.78
C ALA A 122 0.88 2.09 -11.00
N CYS A 123 1.36 0.85 -11.02
CA CYS A 123 2.73 0.50 -11.36
C CYS A 123 2.87 0.42 -12.88
N GLY A 124 3.71 1.28 -13.48
CA GLY A 124 3.84 1.38 -14.94
C GLY A 124 2.75 2.22 -15.62
N ALA A 125 2.08 3.09 -14.86
CA ALA A 125 0.97 3.90 -15.34
C ALA A 125 1.32 4.77 -16.57
N THR A 126 0.43 4.78 -17.56
CA THR A 126 0.43 5.85 -18.58
C THR A 126 -0.33 7.07 -18.06
N VAL A 127 -0.19 8.22 -18.75
CA VAL A 127 -0.99 9.42 -18.45
C VAL A 127 -2.49 9.13 -18.49
N ALA A 128 -2.94 8.21 -19.35
CA ALA A 128 -4.33 7.79 -19.42
C ALA A 128 -4.81 7.11 -18.13
N HIS A 129 -3.98 6.24 -17.54
CA HIS A 129 -4.27 5.62 -16.24
C HIS A 129 -4.39 6.67 -15.14
N ALA A 130 -3.42 7.57 -15.04
CA ALA A 130 -3.43 8.61 -14.02
C ALA A 130 -4.69 9.50 -14.12
N LYS A 131 -5.08 9.91 -15.33
CA LYS A 131 -6.31 10.70 -15.57
C LYS A 131 -7.58 9.93 -15.20
N ALA A 132 -7.67 8.66 -15.60
CA ALA A 132 -8.83 7.83 -15.30
C ALA A 132 -8.98 7.61 -13.79
N ILE A 133 -7.88 7.27 -13.10
CA ILE A 133 -7.86 7.10 -11.64
C ILE A 133 -8.30 8.40 -10.96
N ALA A 134 -7.63 9.52 -11.27
CA ALA A 134 -7.95 10.81 -10.68
C ALA A 134 -9.43 11.19 -10.87
N GLY A 135 -9.97 10.99 -12.07
CA GLY A 135 -11.37 11.31 -12.38
C GLY A 135 -12.38 10.45 -11.61
N LYS A 136 -12.11 9.15 -11.44
CA LYS A 136 -13.07 8.25 -10.75
C LYS A 136 -12.98 8.27 -9.23
N VAL A 137 -11.81 8.56 -8.65
CA VAL A 137 -11.66 8.67 -7.19
C VAL A 137 -11.98 10.06 -6.65
N GLN A 138 -12.17 11.05 -7.54
CA GLN A 138 -12.48 12.41 -7.15
C GLN A 138 -13.79 12.47 -6.35
N GLY A 139 -13.74 13.07 -5.17
CA GLY A 139 -14.90 13.21 -4.28
C GLY A 139 -15.14 12.04 -3.33
N SER A 140 -14.39 10.94 -3.44
CA SER A 140 -14.45 9.85 -2.46
C SER A 140 -13.86 10.31 -1.12
N ALA A 141 -14.53 9.98 -0.01
CA ALA A 141 -14.01 10.24 1.33
C ALA A 141 -12.82 9.30 1.62
N PRO A 142 -11.72 9.81 2.18
CA PRO A 142 -10.58 8.96 2.54
C PRO A 142 -10.96 8.00 3.66
N ARG A 143 -10.29 6.84 3.70
CA ARG A 143 -10.33 5.92 4.84
C ARG A 143 -10.01 6.66 6.14
N GLY A 144 -10.87 6.51 7.15
CA GLY A 144 -10.59 6.98 8.50
C GLY A 144 -9.52 6.13 9.20
N LEU A 145 -8.60 6.78 9.92
CA LEU A 145 -7.65 6.06 10.76
C LEU A 145 -8.37 5.38 11.93
N PRO A 146 -7.95 4.16 12.33
CA PRO A 146 -8.54 3.50 13.48
C PRO A 146 -8.22 4.26 14.77
N VAL A 147 -9.20 4.35 15.67
CA VAL A 147 -8.99 4.87 17.02
C VAL A 147 -8.26 3.78 17.81
N LEU A 148 -6.96 3.96 18.00
CA LEU A 148 -6.17 3.06 18.83
C LEU A 148 -6.47 3.33 20.32
N PRO A 149 -6.65 2.29 21.15
CA PRO A 149 -6.68 2.46 22.60
C PRO A 149 -5.39 3.16 23.05
N ARG A 150 -5.51 4.13 23.95
CA ARG A 150 -4.36 4.80 24.57
C ARG A 150 -3.68 3.87 25.57
#